data_AF-A0AAE0WAC5-F1
#
_entry.id   AF-A0AAE0WAC5-F1
#
_cell.length_a   1.000
_cell.length_b   1.000
_cell.length_c   1.000
_cell.angle_alpha   90.00
_cell.angle_beta   90.00
_cell.angle_gamma   90.00
#
_symmetry.space_group_name_H-M   'P 1'
#
loop_
_entity.id
_entity.type
_entity.pdbx_description
1 polymer ?
#
loop_
_entity_poly.entity_id
_entity_poly.type
_entity_poly.pdbx_seq_one_letter_code
_entity_poly.pdbx_strand_id
1 'polypeptide(L)'
;MFRRMALDFDVGKALKLVRERIQNATQKRSKSLPQIEPRLVAVTKTKPVSMVLEAYNLGQRYFGENYVNELYEKSTSEKILDQCPDIRWHFIGHLQKSNVKKLLKVPNLHMIETLDNEKLAQMLNSSWEKMQKDVRLKIMVQINTSAEESKHGCEPSQSTHLVSYVQEHCPSLDFVGLMTIGAFDRDPALGTNPDFLTMRKCRDEVCQALGLKIEEVELSMGMSNDFESAIEEGSTNVRIGSTIFGARSFQKDSSSSNSEQSSISDKEQTKFKDAAASEHLLKTSLQSNS
;
A
#
# COMPACT_ATOMS: atom_id res chain seq x y z
N MET A 1 8.46 -32.71 -17.19
CA MET A 1 9.37 -32.34 -16.09
C MET A 1 10.13 -31.07 -16.49
N PHE A 2 9.46 -29.91 -16.49
CA PHE A 2 10.11 -28.60 -16.74
C PHE A 2 10.08 -27.81 -15.43
N ARG A 3 11.16 -27.96 -14.65
CA ARG A 3 11.41 -27.16 -13.45
C ARG A 3 11.89 -25.79 -13.95
N ARG A 4 10.96 -24.85 -14.06
CA ARG A 4 11.26 -23.45 -14.38
C ARG A 4 12.00 -22.88 -13.16
N MET A 5 13.33 -22.79 -13.23
CA MET A 5 14.13 -21.99 -12.30
C MET A 5 13.76 -20.52 -12.52
N ALA A 6 12.64 -20.09 -11.93
CA ALA A 6 12.57 -18.72 -11.47
C ALA A 6 13.70 -18.59 -10.44
N LEU A 7 14.52 -17.54 -10.55
CA LEU A 7 15.40 -17.15 -9.45
C LEU A 7 14.48 -16.98 -8.23
N ASP A 8 14.50 -17.95 -7.31
CA ASP A 8 13.75 -17.87 -6.08
C ASP A 8 14.23 -16.63 -5.35
N PHE A 9 13.37 -15.62 -5.26
CA PHE A 9 13.66 -14.43 -4.49
C PHE A 9 13.74 -14.86 -3.03
N ASP A 10 14.93 -14.79 -2.44
CA ASP A 10 15.19 -15.19 -1.06
C ASP A 10 14.61 -14.15 -0.10
N VAL A 11 13.36 -14.37 0.32
CA VAL A 11 12.64 -13.50 1.27
C VAL A 11 13.41 -13.41 2.58
N GLY A 12 14.05 -14.50 3.02
CA GLY A 12 14.79 -14.52 4.28
C GLY A 12 16.02 -13.62 4.27
N LYS A 13 16.85 -13.72 3.23
CA LYS A 13 18.01 -12.84 3.06
C LYS A 13 17.58 -11.37 2.92
N ALA A 14 16.53 -11.12 2.14
CA ALA A 14 16.00 -9.77 1.93
C ALA A 14 15.44 -9.15 3.22
N LEU A 15 14.66 -9.92 3.99
CA LEU A 15 14.09 -9.48 5.25
C LEU A 15 15.18 -9.18 6.29
N LYS A 16 16.22 -10.03 6.37
CA LYS A 16 17.38 -9.78 7.24
C LYS A 16 18.09 -8.47 6.87
N LEU A 17 18.39 -8.27 5.59
CA LEU A 17 19.04 -7.04 5.11
C LEU A 17 18.19 -5.79 5.41
N VAL A 18 16.88 -5.87 5.24
CA VAL A 18 15.98 -4.75 5.58
C VAL A 18 16.02 -4.43 7.07
N ARG A 19 16.00 -5.45 7.95
CA ARG A 19 16.10 -5.24 9.40
C ARG A 19 17.43 -4.59 9.80
N GLU A 20 18.54 -5.03 9.20
CA GLU A 20 19.85 -4.40 9.41
C GLU A 20 19.86 -2.93 8.97
N ARG A 21 19.27 -2.61 7.82
CA ARG A 21 19.13 -1.22 7.34
C ARG A 21 18.26 -0.37 8.26
N ILE A 22 17.17 -0.92 8.80
CA ILE A 22 16.32 -0.25 9.80
C ILE A 22 17.11 0.05 11.07
N GLN A 23 17.86 -0.92 11.59
CA GLN A 23 18.69 -0.72 12.79
C GLN A 23 19.74 0.37 12.56
N ASN A 24 20.43 0.35 11.42
CA ASN A 24 21.41 1.38 11.07
C ASN A 24 20.79 2.78 10.94
N ALA A 25 19.62 2.89 10.31
CA ALA A 25 18.91 4.17 10.20
C ALA A 25 18.41 4.66 11.58
N THR A 26 17.98 3.73 12.44
CA THR A 26 17.52 4.06 13.81
C THR A 26 18.64 4.68 14.64
N GLN A 27 19.89 4.18 14.51
CA GLN A 27 21.06 4.77 15.17
C GLN A 27 21.40 6.18 14.67
N LYS A 28 21.01 6.52 13.43
CA LYS A 28 21.21 7.84 12.83
C LYS A 28 20.07 8.81 13.10
N ARG A 29 18.97 8.35 13.69
CA ARG A 29 17.84 9.21 14.05
C ARG A 29 18.31 10.38 14.91
N SER A 30 17.81 11.57 14.58
CA SER A 30 18.10 12.76 15.38
C SER A 30 17.78 12.54 16.86
N LYS A 31 18.69 12.95 17.74
CA LYS A 31 18.50 12.89 19.20
C LYS A 31 17.36 13.78 19.70
N SER A 32 16.91 14.74 18.88
CA SER A 32 15.75 15.59 19.19
C SER A 32 14.41 14.89 18.97
N LEU A 33 14.40 13.69 18.37
CA LEU A 33 13.20 12.91 18.10
C LEU A 33 13.07 11.76 19.11
N PRO A 34 11.84 11.23 19.31
CA PRO A 34 11.64 10.03 20.12
C PRO A 34 12.51 8.86 19.67
N GLN A 35 13.19 8.24 20.64
CA GLN A 35 14.06 7.08 20.42
C GLN A 35 13.24 5.80 20.50
N ILE A 36 12.50 5.52 19.42
CA ILE A 36 11.56 4.40 19.28
C ILE A 36 12.06 3.48 18.16
N GLU A 37 12.11 2.18 18.40
CA GLU A 37 12.41 1.19 17.35
C GLU A 37 11.31 1.21 16.27
N PRO A 38 11.63 1.46 14.99
CA PRO A 38 10.63 1.45 13.92
C PRO A 38 10.01 0.07 13.73
N ARG A 39 8.69 0.03 13.60
CA ARG A 39 7.94 -1.14 13.17
C ARG A 39 8.13 -1.34 11.67
N LEU A 40 8.68 -2.50 11.29
CA LEU A 40 8.65 -2.97 9.91
C LEU A 40 7.26 -3.55 9.57
N VAL A 41 6.52 -2.87 8.70
CA VAL A 41 5.30 -3.40 8.08
C VAL A 41 5.66 -4.02 6.73
N ALA A 42 5.68 -5.35 6.66
CA ALA A 42 6.02 -6.09 5.44
C ALA A 42 4.83 -6.08 4.46
N VAL A 43 4.95 -5.36 3.35
CA VAL A 43 3.84 -5.14 2.40
C VAL A 43 3.76 -6.30 1.42
N THR A 44 2.69 -7.09 1.55
CA THR A 44 2.51 -8.35 0.81
C THR A 44 1.47 -8.29 -0.30
N LYS A 45 0.97 -7.10 -0.65
CA LYS A 45 0.07 -6.91 -1.79
C LYS A 45 0.62 -7.57 -3.05
N THR A 46 -0.25 -8.26 -3.78
CA THR A 46 0.06 -9.05 -4.96
C THR A 46 1.06 -10.21 -4.74
N LYS A 47 1.30 -10.63 -3.49
CA LYS A 47 2.20 -11.75 -3.16
C LYS A 47 1.42 -12.97 -2.65
N PRO A 48 1.86 -14.20 -2.99
CA PRO A 48 1.17 -15.41 -2.56
C PRO A 48 1.29 -15.62 -1.04
N VAL A 49 0.36 -16.37 -0.47
CA VAL A 49 0.35 -16.78 0.95
C VAL A 49 1.68 -17.45 1.36
N SER A 50 2.34 -18.19 0.45
CA SER A 50 3.64 -18.82 0.75
C SER A 50 4.72 -17.84 1.17
N MET A 51 4.78 -16.64 0.57
CA MET A 51 5.75 -15.61 0.96
C MET A 51 5.39 -14.96 2.31
N VAL A 52 4.10 -14.89 2.65
CA VAL A 52 3.66 -14.44 3.98
C VAL A 52 4.13 -15.45 5.04
N LEU A 53 3.91 -16.74 4.80
CA LEU A 53 4.34 -17.82 5.70
C LEU A 53 5.87 -17.84 5.88
N GLU A 54 6.62 -17.69 4.79
CA GLU A 54 8.08 -17.63 4.84
C GLU A 54 8.59 -16.48 5.71
N ALA A 55 8.09 -15.26 5.48
CA ALA A 55 8.46 -14.10 6.31
C ALA A 55 8.00 -14.27 7.78
N TYR A 56 6.82 -14.84 7.99
CA TYR A 56 6.26 -15.08 9.32
C TYR A 56 7.11 -16.07 10.14
N ASN A 57 7.56 -17.16 9.51
CA ASN A 57 8.45 -18.16 10.11
C ASN A 57 9.82 -17.57 10.48
N LEU A 58 10.20 -16.44 9.88
CA LEU A 58 11.39 -15.66 10.21
C LEU A 58 11.13 -14.55 11.24
N GLY A 59 10.02 -14.65 11.98
CA GLY A 59 9.67 -13.73 13.07
C GLY A 59 8.96 -12.45 12.61
N GLN A 60 8.63 -12.28 11.33
CA GLN A 60 7.82 -11.14 10.91
C GLN A 60 6.39 -11.29 11.45
N ARG A 61 5.82 -10.20 11.97
CA ARG A 61 4.46 -10.20 12.54
C ARG A 61 3.55 -9.16 11.93
N TYR A 62 4.08 -8.01 11.54
CA TYR A 62 3.30 -6.92 10.97
C TYR A 62 3.33 -6.99 9.45
N PHE A 63 2.15 -7.11 8.84
CA PHE A 63 1.99 -7.24 7.40
C PHE A 63 1.00 -6.21 6.88
N GLY A 64 1.30 -5.63 5.73
CA GLY A 64 0.50 -4.58 5.09
C GLY A 64 -0.18 -5.06 3.82
N GLU A 65 -1.47 -4.78 3.68
CA GLU A 65 -2.24 -5.06 2.46
C GLU A 65 -2.97 -3.81 1.95
N ASN A 66 -3.08 -3.71 0.63
CA ASN A 66 -3.74 -2.57 -0.04
C ASN A 66 -5.19 -2.87 -0.46
N TYR A 67 -5.53 -4.15 -0.67
CA TYR A 67 -6.81 -4.53 -1.25
C TYR A 67 -7.61 -5.37 -0.26
N VAL A 68 -8.84 -4.94 0.05
CA VAL A 68 -9.67 -5.59 1.08
C VAL A 68 -9.97 -7.05 0.73
N ASN A 69 -10.21 -7.36 -0.55
CA ASN A 69 -10.48 -8.73 -0.98
C ASN A 69 -9.24 -9.62 -0.79
N GLU A 70 -8.07 -9.16 -1.24
CA GLU A 70 -6.81 -9.89 -1.09
C GLU A 70 -6.47 -10.11 0.40
N LEU A 71 -6.61 -9.07 1.22
CA LEU A 71 -6.41 -9.19 2.67
C LEU A 71 -7.37 -10.21 3.29
N TYR A 72 -8.65 -10.14 2.95
CA TYR A 72 -9.65 -11.07 3.46
C TYR A 72 -9.33 -12.51 3.05
N GLU A 73 -9.01 -12.75 1.78
CA GLU A 73 -8.67 -14.08 1.25
C GLU A 73 -7.41 -14.66 1.91
N LYS A 74 -6.35 -13.86 2.07
CA LYS A 74 -5.12 -14.31 2.76
C LYS A 74 -5.39 -14.62 4.22
N SER A 75 -6.00 -13.67 4.93
CA SER A 75 -6.23 -13.76 6.38
C SER A 75 -7.18 -14.88 6.79
N THR A 76 -8.10 -15.27 5.90
CA THR A 76 -9.04 -16.38 6.13
C THR A 76 -8.58 -17.71 5.53
N SER A 77 -7.42 -17.75 4.87
CA SER A 77 -6.87 -19.01 4.38
C SER A 77 -6.50 -19.92 5.56
N GLU A 78 -6.78 -21.22 5.43
CA GLU A 78 -6.51 -22.22 6.48
C GLU A 78 -5.06 -22.18 6.95
N LYS A 79 -4.11 -21.99 6.02
CA LYS A 79 -2.69 -21.90 6.34
C LYS A 79 -2.36 -20.72 7.25
N ILE A 80 -2.93 -19.54 6.99
CA ILE A 80 -2.67 -18.35 7.82
C ILE A 80 -3.35 -18.49 9.19
N LEU A 81 -4.59 -19.00 9.22
CA LEU A 81 -5.31 -19.22 10.47
C LEU A 81 -4.60 -20.22 11.40
N ASP A 82 -4.06 -21.30 10.83
CA ASP A 82 -3.38 -22.36 11.59
C ASP A 82 -1.93 -21.99 11.96
N GLN A 83 -1.15 -21.47 11.01
CA GLN A 83 0.30 -21.30 11.17
C GLN A 83 0.70 -19.90 11.63
N CYS A 84 -0.19 -18.91 11.58
CA CYS A 84 0.13 -17.52 11.90
C CYS A 84 -0.81 -16.89 12.95
N PRO A 85 -0.97 -17.50 14.14
CA PRO A 85 -2.01 -17.11 15.11
C PRO A 85 -1.86 -15.67 15.64
N ASP A 86 -0.64 -15.11 15.66
CA ASP A 86 -0.33 -13.76 16.16
C ASP A 86 0.06 -12.77 15.04
N ILE A 87 -0.25 -13.10 13.78
CA ILE A 87 -0.07 -12.16 12.66
C ILE A 87 -0.85 -10.86 12.92
N ARG A 88 -0.31 -9.72 12.49
CA ARG A 88 -0.92 -8.40 12.70
C ARG A 88 -1.10 -7.71 11.35
N TRP A 89 -2.34 -7.71 10.87
CA TRP A 89 -2.66 -7.12 9.57
C TRP A 89 -2.89 -5.61 9.69
N HIS A 90 -2.17 -4.86 8.87
CA HIS A 90 -2.35 -3.43 8.64
C HIS A 90 -3.04 -3.25 7.29
N PHE A 91 -4.16 -2.54 7.27
CA PHE A 91 -4.76 -2.10 6.02
C PHE A 91 -4.21 -0.73 5.64
N ILE A 92 -3.50 -0.66 4.51
CA ILE A 92 -2.73 0.51 4.06
C ILE A 92 -3.14 0.97 2.65
N GLY A 93 -4.28 0.50 2.15
CA GLY A 93 -4.87 0.93 0.88
C GLY A 93 -6.06 1.86 1.07
N HIS A 94 -6.52 2.48 0.00
CA HIS A 94 -7.70 3.34 0.05
C HIS A 94 -8.95 2.52 0.45
N LEU A 95 -9.67 2.98 1.49
CA LEU A 95 -10.81 2.27 2.04
C LEU A 95 -12.14 2.81 1.49
N GLN A 96 -12.67 2.12 0.48
CA GLN A 96 -14.00 2.41 -0.03
C GLN A 96 -15.10 2.02 0.97
N LYS A 97 -16.19 2.79 0.99
CA LYS A 97 -17.28 2.58 1.94
C LYS A 97 -17.90 1.18 1.89
N SER A 98 -18.09 0.65 0.69
CA SER A 98 -18.64 -0.69 0.44
C SER A 98 -17.80 -1.81 1.06
N ASN A 99 -16.50 -1.59 1.24
CA ASN A 99 -15.57 -2.61 1.68
C ASN A 99 -15.34 -2.62 3.20
N VAL A 100 -15.82 -1.62 3.95
CA VAL A 100 -15.60 -1.53 5.40
C VAL A 100 -16.09 -2.78 6.13
N LYS A 101 -17.33 -3.23 5.88
CA LYS A 101 -17.88 -4.41 6.55
C LYS A 101 -17.07 -5.68 6.27
N LYS A 102 -16.48 -5.81 5.08
CA LYS A 102 -15.63 -6.96 4.74
C LYS A 102 -14.28 -6.86 5.43
N LEU A 103 -13.68 -5.67 5.45
CA LEU A 103 -12.41 -5.42 6.12
C LEU A 103 -12.49 -5.72 7.63
N LEU A 104 -13.55 -5.27 8.32
CA LEU A 104 -13.66 -5.47 9.77
C LEU A 104 -13.84 -6.95 10.20
N LYS A 105 -14.15 -7.84 9.25
CA LYS A 105 -14.21 -9.29 9.46
C LYS A 105 -12.86 -9.99 9.31
N VAL A 106 -11.81 -9.27 8.90
CA VAL A 106 -10.46 -9.82 8.81
C VAL A 106 -9.99 -10.27 10.21
N PRO A 107 -9.65 -11.56 10.40
CA PRO A 107 -9.06 -12.02 11.63
C PRO A 107 -7.71 -11.35 11.85
N ASN A 108 -7.41 -11.01 13.09
CA ASN A 108 -6.18 -10.29 13.46
C ASN A 108 -5.93 -8.99 12.68
N LEU A 109 -7.01 -8.29 12.27
CA LEU A 109 -6.91 -6.90 11.83
C LEU A 109 -6.38 -6.05 12.98
N HIS A 110 -5.14 -5.59 12.83
CA HIS A 110 -4.43 -4.83 13.85
C HIS A 110 -4.69 -3.33 13.74
N MET A 111 -4.68 -2.80 12.50
CA MET A 111 -4.73 -1.36 12.26
C MET A 111 -5.28 -1.02 10.87
N ILE A 112 -5.98 0.10 10.77
CA ILE A 112 -6.32 0.76 9.49
C ILE A 112 -5.54 2.08 9.42
N GLU A 113 -4.65 2.24 8.45
CA GLU A 113 -3.79 3.42 8.39
C GLU A 113 -4.32 4.54 7.47
N THR A 114 -5.48 4.33 6.85
CA THR A 114 -5.97 5.11 5.71
C THR A 114 -7.26 5.88 5.98
N LEU A 115 -7.51 6.27 7.24
CA LEU A 115 -8.66 7.10 7.59
C LEU A 115 -8.40 8.54 7.13
N ASP A 116 -9.17 9.06 6.20
CA ASP A 116 -8.92 10.38 5.58
C ASP A 116 -10.08 11.38 5.70
N ASN A 117 -11.23 10.97 6.28
CA ASN A 117 -12.38 11.86 6.47
C ASN A 117 -13.33 11.38 7.57
N GLU A 118 -14.15 12.30 8.10
CA GLU A 118 -15.12 12.03 9.17
C GLU A 118 -16.19 11.00 8.79
N LYS A 119 -16.65 11.00 7.53
CA LYS A 119 -17.68 10.04 7.08
C LYS A 119 -17.15 8.61 7.15
N LEU A 120 -15.88 8.41 6.84
CA LEU A 120 -15.21 7.12 6.99
C LEU A 120 -15.02 6.77 8.48
N ALA A 121 -14.61 7.75 9.31
CA ALA A 121 -14.49 7.58 10.76
C ALA A 121 -15.81 7.13 11.41
N GLN A 122 -16.91 7.84 11.16
CA GLN A 122 -18.25 7.50 11.66
C GLN A 122 -18.67 6.09 11.27
N MET A 123 -18.43 5.72 10.01
CA MET A 123 -18.83 4.42 9.48
C MET A 123 -17.96 3.28 10.04
N LEU A 124 -16.65 3.50 10.21
CA LEU A 124 -15.77 2.55 10.89
C LEU A 124 -16.18 2.39 12.35
N ASN A 125 -16.40 3.48 13.07
CA ASN A 125 -16.84 3.47 14.47
C ASN A 125 -18.13 2.65 14.64
N SER A 126 -19.17 3.02 13.90
CA SER A 126 -20.49 2.37 13.99
C SER A 126 -20.47 0.91 13.53
N SER A 127 -19.56 0.55 12.62
CA SER A 127 -19.42 -0.83 12.15
C SER A 127 -18.60 -1.69 13.10
N TRP A 128 -17.58 -1.12 13.75
CA TRP A 128 -16.77 -1.82 14.74
C TRP A 128 -17.54 -2.06 16.04
N GLU A 129 -18.34 -1.09 16.50
CA GLU A 129 -19.23 -1.23 17.64
C GLU A 129 -20.16 -2.45 17.50
N LYS A 130 -20.73 -2.66 16.31
CA LYS A 130 -21.60 -3.80 15.99
C LYS A 130 -20.88 -5.16 16.03
N MET A 131 -19.55 -5.19 15.98
CA MET A 131 -18.77 -6.41 16.12
C MET A 131 -18.63 -6.85 17.59
N GLN A 132 -19.01 -6.00 18.56
CA GLN A 132 -19.00 -6.29 20.00
C GLN A 132 -17.64 -6.85 20.49
N LYS A 133 -16.55 -6.24 20.02
CA LYS A 133 -15.19 -6.57 20.48
C LYS A 133 -14.83 -5.68 21.67
N ASP A 134 -14.16 -6.25 22.67
CA ASP A 134 -13.69 -5.52 23.86
C ASP A 134 -12.50 -4.57 23.59
N VAL A 135 -11.99 -4.56 22.35
CA VAL A 135 -10.86 -3.73 21.94
C VAL A 135 -11.29 -2.66 20.95
N ARG A 136 -10.76 -1.45 21.09
CA ARG A 136 -10.93 -0.38 20.12
C ARG A 136 -10.11 -0.67 18.86
N LEU A 137 -10.63 -0.29 17.69
CA LEU A 137 -9.92 -0.45 16.42
C LEU A 137 -8.84 0.62 16.27
N LYS A 138 -7.58 0.22 16.19
CA LYS A 138 -6.49 1.18 15.94
C LYS A 138 -6.61 1.77 14.54
N ILE A 139 -6.53 3.10 14.48
CA ILE A 139 -6.54 3.86 13.23
C ILE A 139 -5.37 4.82 13.18
N MET A 140 -4.88 5.08 11.97
CA MET A 140 -4.10 6.27 11.66
C MET A 140 -4.84 7.18 10.70
N VAL A 141 -4.62 8.49 10.83
CA VAL A 141 -5.14 9.48 9.89
C VAL A 141 -4.18 9.63 8.72
N GLN A 142 -4.68 9.44 7.50
CA GLN A 142 -3.90 9.64 6.27
C GLN A 142 -3.89 11.12 5.88
N ILE A 143 -2.70 11.66 5.68
CA ILE A 143 -2.46 13.03 5.25
C ILE A 143 -1.91 13.02 3.83
N ASN A 144 -2.46 13.87 2.95
CA ASN A 144 -1.90 14.10 1.63
C ASN A 144 -0.79 15.17 1.72
N THR A 145 0.46 14.73 1.88
CA THR A 145 1.60 15.66 1.98
C THR A 145 2.17 16.08 0.62
N SER A 146 1.79 15.40 -0.47
CA SER A 146 2.38 15.69 -1.79
C SER A 146 1.68 16.83 -2.54
N ALA A 147 0.56 17.34 -2.02
CA ALA A 147 -0.29 18.34 -2.67
C ALA A 147 -0.81 17.93 -4.07
N GLU A 148 -0.84 16.62 -4.36
CA GLU A 148 -1.41 16.10 -5.60
C GLU A 148 -2.90 15.80 -5.36
N GLU A 149 -3.80 16.48 -6.07
CA GLU A 149 -5.26 16.29 -5.91
C GLU A 149 -5.73 14.86 -6.18
N SER A 150 -4.95 14.07 -6.94
CA SER A 150 -5.24 12.68 -7.26
C SER A 150 -4.99 11.72 -6.09
N LYS A 151 -4.31 12.15 -5.02
CA LYS A 151 -3.99 11.31 -3.87
C LYS A 151 -5.00 11.44 -2.75
N HIS A 152 -5.25 10.31 -2.10
CA HIS A 152 -6.09 10.24 -0.91
C HIS A 152 -5.37 10.79 0.32
N GLY A 153 -6.15 11.15 1.33
CA GLY A 153 -5.69 11.78 2.57
C GLY A 153 -6.36 13.13 2.79
N CYS A 154 -6.50 13.53 4.04
CA CYS A 154 -6.89 14.89 4.35
C CYS A 154 -5.75 15.86 4.07
N GLU A 155 -6.07 17.12 3.83
CA GLU A 155 -5.07 18.18 3.77
C GLU A 155 -4.31 18.28 5.10
N PRO A 156 -3.02 18.64 5.10
CA PRO A 156 -2.24 18.85 6.33
C PRO A 156 -2.94 19.77 7.33
N SER A 157 -3.58 20.85 6.85
CA SER A 157 -4.32 21.82 7.65
C SER A 157 -5.58 21.27 8.31
N GLN A 158 -6.10 20.12 7.84
CA GLN A 158 -7.29 19.47 8.37
C GLN A 158 -6.96 18.31 9.33
N SER A 159 -5.68 17.95 9.45
CA SER A 159 -5.24 16.81 10.26
C SER A 159 -5.69 16.91 11.72
N THR A 160 -5.40 18.04 12.39
CA THR A 160 -5.82 18.29 13.79
C THR A 160 -7.33 18.19 13.98
N HIS A 161 -8.11 18.77 13.06
CA HIS A 161 -9.57 18.72 13.14
C HIS A 161 -10.10 17.29 13.04
N LEU A 162 -9.60 16.51 12.08
CA LEU A 162 -10.02 15.12 11.89
C LEU A 162 -9.62 14.23 13.08
N VAL A 163 -8.44 14.44 13.68
CA VAL A 163 -8.03 13.71 14.88
C VAL A 163 -8.93 14.06 16.08
N SER A 164 -9.24 15.34 16.29
CA SER A 164 -10.18 15.80 17.33
C SER A 164 -11.53 15.12 17.16
N TYR A 165 -12.06 15.12 15.92
CA TYR A 165 -13.32 14.46 15.59
C TYR A 165 -13.31 12.96 15.96
N VAL A 166 -12.23 12.24 15.63
CA VAL A 166 -12.11 10.82 15.99
C VAL A 166 -12.12 10.63 17.51
N GLN A 167 -11.37 11.43 18.26
CA GLN A 167 -11.29 11.30 19.72
C GLN A 167 -12.63 11.62 20.40
N GLU A 168 -13.35 12.62 19.91
CA GLU A 168 -14.61 13.10 20.52
C GLU A 168 -15.82 12.24 20.13
N HIS A 169 -15.86 11.72 18.90
CA HIS A 169 -17.07 11.13 18.33
C HIS A 169 -16.93 9.65 17.95
N CYS A 170 -15.74 9.05 18.04
CA CYS A 170 -15.51 7.66 17.63
C CYS A 170 -14.98 6.79 18.78
N PRO A 171 -15.78 6.49 19.82
CA PRO A 171 -15.34 5.74 20.99
C PRO A 171 -14.86 4.32 20.69
N SER A 172 -15.32 3.71 19.59
CA SER A 172 -14.89 2.38 19.13
C SER A 172 -13.57 2.39 18.36
N LEU A 173 -13.05 3.57 18.00
CA LEU A 173 -11.76 3.73 17.30
C LEU A 173 -10.70 4.23 18.26
N ASP A 174 -9.46 3.80 18.09
CA ASP A 174 -8.29 4.22 18.85
C ASP A 174 -7.32 4.94 17.91
N PHE A 175 -7.22 6.27 18.04
CA PHE A 175 -6.26 7.04 17.26
C PHE A 175 -4.85 6.75 17.78
N VAL A 176 -3.98 6.23 16.92
CA VAL A 176 -2.60 5.88 17.29
C VAL A 176 -1.54 6.65 16.51
N GLY A 177 -1.90 7.35 15.44
CA GLY A 177 -0.88 8.01 14.62
C GLY A 177 -1.37 8.63 13.30
N LEU A 178 -0.40 9.13 12.55
CA LEU A 178 -0.58 9.73 11.23
C LEU A 178 0.13 8.89 10.17
N MET A 179 -0.38 8.90 8.95
CA MET A 179 0.20 8.19 7.81
C MET A 179 0.30 9.11 6.58
N THR A 180 1.38 9.01 5.82
CA THR A 180 1.44 9.55 4.44
C THR A 180 2.02 8.54 3.47
N ILE A 181 1.56 8.61 2.22
CA ILE A 181 2.18 7.92 1.10
C ILE A 181 3.39 8.71 0.57
N GLY A 182 3.36 10.05 0.65
CA GLY A 182 4.36 10.96 0.08
C GLY A 182 4.30 11.10 -1.45
N ALA A 183 5.17 11.94 -2.01
CA ALA A 183 5.39 12.01 -3.46
C ALA A 183 6.34 10.91 -3.93
N PHE A 184 6.08 10.34 -5.11
CA PHE A 184 6.88 9.23 -5.66
C PHE A 184 8.23 9.68 -6.24
N ASP A 185 8.34 10.96 -6.56
CA ASP A 185 9.43 11.59 -7.32
C ASP A 185 10.32 12.48 -6.44
N ARG A 186 10.27 12.32 -5.11
CA ARG A 186 11.20 12.99 -4.20
C ARG A 186 12.61 12.45 -4.43
N ASP A 187 13.49 13.30 -4.93
CA ASP A 187 14.91 12.97 -5.09
C ASP A 187 15.64 13.11 -3.74
N PRO A 188 16.18 12.01 -3.17
CA PRO A 188 16.95 12.08 -1.93
C PRO A 188 18.21 12.96 -2.04
N ALA A 189 18.72 13.21 -3.25
CA ALA A 189 19.87 14.08 -3.47
C ALA A 189 19.55 15.57 -3.21
N LEU A 190 18.27 15.96 -3.24
CA LEU A 190 17.82 17.34 -2.99
C LEU A 190 17.65 17.65 -1.49
N GLY A 191 18.02 16.71 -0.61
CA GLY A 191 17.98 16.87 0.84
C GLY A 191 16.83 16.11 1.49
N THR A 192 16.44 16.54 2.69
CA THR A 192 15.36 15.87 3.45
C THR A 192 14.05 15.89 2.66
N ASN A 193 13.40 14.74 2.57
CA ASN A 193 12.10 14.61 1.92
C ASN A 193 11.07 15.56 2.61
N PRO A 194 10.50 16.54 1.89
CA PRO A 194 9.58 17.53 2.46
C PRO A 194 8.26 16.90 2.95
N ASP A 195 7.89 15.71 2.45
CA ASP A 195 6.74 14.97 2.94
C ASP A 195 6.93 14.54 4.41
N PHE A 196 8.15 14.11 4.78
CA PHE A 196 8.45 13.70 6.15
C PHE A 196 8.50 14.88 7.12
N LEU A 197 9.02 16.03 6.66
CA LEU A 197 8.98 17.27 7.43
C LEU A 197 7.54 17.72 7.69
N THR A 198 6.67 17.64 6.67
CA THR A 198 5.25 17.96 6.79
C THR A 198 4.56 17.03 7.78
N MET A 199 4.85 15.72 7.74
CA MET A 199 4.31 14.76 8.72
C MET A 199 4.71 15.07 10.16
N ARG A 200 6.00 15.40 10.40
CA ARG A 200 6.45 15.80 11.75
C ARG A 200 5.70 17.03 12.23
N LYS A 201 5.57 18.05 11.37
CA LYS A 201 4.82 19.27 11.69
C LYS A 201 3.36 18.96 12.04
N CYS A 202 2.66 18.17 11.23
CA CYS A 202 1.28 17.78 11.52
C CYS A 202 1.14 17.03 12.84
N ARG A 203 2.06 16.10 13.15
CA ARG A 203 2.07 15.40 14.45
C ARG A 203 2.24 16.39 15.59
N ASP A 204 3.21 17.30 15.48
CA ASP A 204 3.51 18.26 16.54
C ASP A 204 2.31 19.20 16.78
N GLU A 205 1.63 19.65 15.71
CA GLU A 205 0.40 20.44 15.76
C GLU A 205 -0.77 19.67 16.40
N VAL A 206 -0.97 18.41 16.01
CA VAL A 206 -1.98 17.51 16.63
C VAL A 206 -1.69 17.32 18.12
N CYS A 207 -0.44 17.04 18.48
CA CYS A 207 -0.03 16.83 19.87
C CYS A 207 -0.24 18.09 20.71
N GLN A 208 0.16 19.25 20.19
CA GLN A 208 -0.01 20.53 20.87
C GLN A 208 -1.49 20.87 21.08
N ALA A 209 -2.31 20.73 20.04
CA ALA A 209 -3.72 21.10 20.09
C ALA A 209 -4.54 20.20 21.02
N LEU A 210 -4.20 18.90 21.09
CA LEU A 210 -4.95 17.90 21.84
C LEU A 210 -4.29 17.47 23.15
N GLY A 211 -3.15 18.06 23.50
CA GLY A 211 -2.41 17.73 24.72
C GLY A 211 -1.83 16.30 24.73
N LEU A 212 -1.54 15.73 23.55
CA LEU A 212 -0.95 14.39 23.43
C LEU A 212 0.57 14.48 23.55
N LYS A 213 1.20 13.39 24.00
CA LYS A 213 2.66 13.29 23.98
C LYS A 213 3.12 12.87 22.58
N ILE A 214 4.23 13.44 22.13
CA ILE A 214 4.81 13.13 20.81
C ILE A 214 5.12 11.63 20.68
N GLU A 215 5.53 10.98 21.77
CA GLU A 215 5.85 9.56 21.83
C GLU A 215 4.62 8.65 21.67
N GLU A 216 3.42 9.18 21.89
CA GLU A 216 2.15 8.45 21.78
C GLU A 216 1.53 8.53 20.37
N VAL A 217 2.05 9.40 19.49
CA VAL A 217 1.53 9.59 18.13
C VAL A 217 2.51 9.03 17.10
N GLU A 218 2.20 7.83 16.60
CA GLU A 218 2.98 7.14 15.60
C GLU A 218 3.00 7.89 14.25
N LEU A 219 4.13 7.83 13.55
CA LEU A 219 4.27 8.25 12.16
C LEU A 219 4.49 7.03 11.26
N SER A 220 3.57 6.81 10.31
CA SER A 220 3.69 5.81 9.25
C SER A 220 4.10 6.48 7.94
N MET A 221 5.38 6.42 7.62
CA MET A 221 5.98 7.03 6.45
C MET A 221 7.29 6.33 6.07
N GLY A 222 7.65 6.35 4.79
CA GLY A 222 8.80 5.62 4.26
C GLY A 222 8.44 4.24 3.71
N MET A 223 8.91 4.00 2.51
CA MET A 223 8.74 2.79 1.71
C MET A 223 10.11 2.26 1.25
N SER A 224 10.11 1.24 0.38
CA SER A 224 11.32 0.57 -0.09
C SER A 224 12.51 1.46 -0.50
N ASN A 225 12.24 2.67 -1.01
CA ASN A 225 13.26 3.55 -1.59
C ASN A 225 13.75 4.64 -0.62
N ASP A 226 13.02 4.93 0.45
CA ASP A 226 13.22 6.11 1.29
C ASP A 226 13.02 5.84 2.79
N PHE A 227 12.83 4.58 3.20
CA PHE A 227 12.55 4.24 4.60
C PHE A 227 13.68 4.62 5.55
N GLU A 228 14.95 4.57 5.15
CA GLU A 228 16.03 5.02 6.04
C GLU A 228 15.94 6.50 6.35
N SER A 229 15.74 7.34 5.33
CA SER A 229 15.53 8.78 5.52
C SER A 229 14.27 9.04 6.35
N ALA A 230 13.21 8.27 6.13
CA ALA A 230 11.99 8.38 6.94
C ALA A 230 12.26 8.07 8.42
N ILE A 231 13.06 7.04 8.74
CA ILE A 231 13.43 6.67 10.11
C ILE A 231 14.28 7.76 10.76
N GLU A 232 15.22 8.33 10.02
CA GLU A 232 16.07 9.44 10.47
C GLU A 232 15.22 10.67 10.82
N GLU A 233 14.13 10.90 10.08
CA GLU A 233 13.09 11.91 10.29
C GLU A 233 11.96 11.47 11.25
N GLY A 234 12.14 10.38 12.00
CA GLY A 234 11.24 10.00 13.09
C GLY A 234 10.07 9.10 12.72
N SER A 235 10.12 8.41 11.57
CA SER A 235 9.17 7.36 11.23
C SER A 235 9.17 6.25 12.27
N THR A 236 7.98 5.86 12.72
CA THR A 236 7.75 4.76 13.65
C THR A 236 7.24 3.51 12.95
N ASN A 237 6.75 3.65 11.71
CA ASN A 237 6.26 2.56 10.88
C ASN A 237 6.79 2.75 9.46
N VAL A 238 7.58 1.79 8.96
CA VAL A 238 8.06 1.77 7.57
C VAL A 238 7.42 0.62 6.80
N ARG A 239 6.92 0.91 5.59
CA ARG A 239 6.09 -0.01 4.81
C ARG A 239 6.85 -0.53 3.60
N ILE A 240 7.47 -1.69 3.72
CA ILE A 240 8.46 -2.19 2.75
C ILE A 240 7.92 -3.44 2.06
N GLY A 241 7.89 -3.42 0.72
CA GLY A 241 7.34 -4.49 -0.11
C GLY A 241 8.35 -5.05 -1.11
N SER A 242 8.64 -4.29 -2.16
CA SER A 242 9.53 -4.73 -3.26
C SER A 242 10.91 -5.16 -2.80
N THR A 243 11.46 -4.52 -1.76
CA THR A 243 12.77 -4.90 -1.20
C THR A 243 12.73 -6.27 -0.50
N ILE A 244 11.58 -6.70 0.04
CA ILE A 244 11.42 -7.96 0.78
C ILE A 244 10.88 -9.10 -0.08
N PHE A 245 10.06 -8.80 -1.08
CA PHE A 245 9.32 -9.84 -1.83
C PHE A 245 9.58 -9.78 -3.34
N GLY A 246 10.49 -8.92 -3.80
CA GLY A 246 10.78 -8.69 -5.21
C GLY A 246 9.68 -7.97 -5.98
N ALA A 247 9.86 -7.84 -7.29
CA ALA A 247 8.89 -7.20 -8.19
C ALA A 247 7.55 -7.97 -8.25
N ARG A 248 6.49 -7.31 -8.72
CA ARG A 248 5.16 -7.92 -8.81
C ARG A 248 5.21 -9.14 -9.73
N SER A 249 4.68 -10.26 -9.25
CA SER A 249 4.39 -11.41 -10.09
C SER A 249 3.14 -11.07 -10.92
N PHE A 250 3.34 -10.60 -12.15
CA PHE A 250 2.25 -10.60 -13.13
C PHE A 250 1.98 -12.06 -13.48
N GLN A 251 0.99 -12.68 -12.83
CA GLN A 251 0.41 -13.88 -13.39
C GLN A 251 -0.32 -13.45 -14.66
N LYS A 252 0.28 -13.78 -15.81
CA LYS A 252 -0.42 -13.75 -17.09
C LYS A 252 -1.47 -14.85 -16.97
N ASP A 253 -2.75 -14.49 -16.89
CA ASP A 253 -3.84 -15.46 -16.89
C ASP A 253 -3.70 -16.34 -18.14
N SER A 254 -3.25 -17.57 -17.95
CA SER A 254 -3.34 -18.63 -18.95
C SER A 254 -4.73 -19.24 -18.83
N SER A 255 -5.75 -18.48 -19.21
CA SER A 255 -7.12 -18.97 -19.35
C SER A 255 -7.78 -18.33 -20.57
N SER A 256 -7.23 -18.63 -21.75
CA SER A 256 -7.92 -18.51 -23.04
C SER A 256 -7.19 -19.33 -24.10
N SER A 257 -7.18 -20.65 -23.93
CA SER A 257 -6.87 -21.58 -25.02
C SER A 257 -7.77 -22.81 -24.88
N ASN A 258 -9.03 -22.64 -25.28
CA ASN A 258 -9.88 -23.68 -25.89
C ASN A 258 -11.31 -23.16 -26.06
N SER A 259 -11.59 -22.60 -27.23
CA SER A 259 -12.84 -22.80 -27.99
C SER A 259 -12.87 -21.77 -29.12
N GLU A 260 -12.52 -22.18 -30.33
CA GLU A 260 -13.14 -21.73 -31.59
C GLU A 260 -12.46 -22.46 -32.77
N GLN A 261 -12.77 -23.75 -32.89
CA GLN A 261 -12.85 -24.42 -34.18
C GLN A 261 -14.33 -24.72 -34.42
N SER A 262 -15.02 -23.81 -35.11
CA SER A 262 -16.08 -24.10 -36.10
C SER A 262 -16.88 -22.83 -36.40
N SER A 263 -17.20 -22.64 -37.68
CA SER A 263 -18.13 -21.66 -38.26
C SER A 263 -17.55 -20.31 -38.68
N ILE A 264 -16.82 -20.31 -39.80
CA ILE A 264 -16.87 -19.18 -40.74
C ILE A 264 -17.62 -19.69 -41.97
N SER A 265 -18.89 -19.32 -42.03
CA SER A 265 -19.72 -19.37 -43.22
C SER A 265 -19.25 -18.29 -44.20
N ASP A 266 -19.22 -18.67 -45.47
CA ASP A 266 -19.11 -17.83 -46.66
C ASP A 266 -19.73 -16.43 -46.51
N LYS A 267 -18.89 -15.38 -46.41
CA LYS A 267 -19.26 -14.01 -46.84
C LYS A 267 -18.17 -12.92 -46.87
N GLU A 268 -16.89 -13.22 -46.63
CA GLU A 268 -15.83 -12.19 -46.68
C GLU A 268 -14.63 -12.52 -47.58
N GLN A 269 -14.88 -13.13 -48.75
CA GLN A 269 -13.87 -13.26 -49.82
C GLN A 269 -13.98 -12.25 -50.96
N THR A 270 -14.86 -11.25 -50.84
CA THR A 270 -15.01 -10.16 -51.82
C THR A 270 -14.89 -8.81 -51.16
N LYS A 271 -13.70 -8.48 -50.64
CA LYS A 271 -13.29 -7.10 -50.32
C LYS A 271 -11.78 -6.93 -50.13
N PHE A 272 -10.97 -7.65 -50.93
CA PHE A 272 -9.53 -7.38 -51.07
C PHE A 272 -9.09 -7.69 -52.50
N LYS A 273 -9.69 -7.01 -53.49
CA LYS A 273 -9.15 -6.94 -54.86
C LYS A 273 -9.15 -5.55 -55.50
N ASP A 274 -9.71 -4.53 -54.86
CA ASP A 274 -9.81 -3.18 -55.47
C ASP A 274 -8.91 -2.10 -54.86
N ALA A 275 -7.98 -2.45 -53.95
CA ALA A 275 -7.03 -1.48 -53.37
C ALA A 275 -5.62 -1.53 -53.98
N ALA A 276 -5.38 -2.38 -55.00
CA ALA A 276 -4.08 -2.51 -55.68
C ALA A 276 -4.04 -1.90 -57.09
N ALA A 277 -5.13 -1.26 -57.54
CA ALA A 277 -5.21 -0.63 -58.87
C ALA A 277 -5.06 0.90 -58.85
N SER A 278 -4.98 1.54 -57.67
CA SER A 278 -4.96 3.01 -57.57
C SER A 278 -3.59 3.64 -57.29
N GLU A 279 -2.54 2.86 -57.02
CA GLU A 279 -1.17 3.38 -56.84
C GLU A 279 -0.32 3.35 -58.12
N HIS A 280 -0.78 2.67 -59.18
CA HIS A 280 -0.02 2.58 -60.44
C HIS A 280 -0.38 3.69 -61.45
N LEU A 281 -1.44 4.48 -61.21
CA LEU A 281 -1.86 5.58 -62.11
C LEU A 281 -1.39 6.98 -61.68
N LEU A 282 -0.77 7.13 -60.50
CA LEU A 282 -0.20 8.42 -60.04
C LEU A 282 1.31 8.58 -60.29
N LYS A 283 2.01 7.53 -60.75
CA LYS A 283 3.46 7.58 -61.04
C LYS A 283 3.82 7.75 -62.52
N THR A 284 2.84 7.90 -63.41
CA THR A 284 3.10 8.05 -64.86
C THR A 284 2.79 9.44 -65.41
N SER A 285 2.42 10.43 -64.59
CA SER A 285 2.16 11.82 -65.05
C SER A 285 3.25 12.84 -64.68
N LEU A 286 4.44 12.41 -64.24
CA LEU A 286 5.56 13.30 -63.86
C LEU A 286 6.86 13.08 -64.67
N GLN A 287 6.82 12.41 -65.82
CA GLN A 287 7.98 12.26 -66.72
C GLN A 287 7.68 12.56 -68.20
N SER A 288 6.80 13.52 -68.48
CA SER A 288 6.68 14.11 -69.83
C SER A 288 6.53 15.62 -69.77
N ASN A 289 7.55 16.28 -69.24
CA ASN A 289 7.88 17.69 -69.51
C ASN A 289 9.39 17.87 -69.33
N SER A 290 10.15 17.33 -70.28
CA SER A 290 11.52 17.67 -70.68
C SER A 290 11.77 17.02 -72.05
#